data_AF-A0A015X9P2-F1
#
_entry.id   AF-A0A015X9P2-F1
#
_cell.length_a   1.000
_cell.length_b   1.000
_cell.length_c   1.000
_cell.angle_alpha   90.00
_cell.angle_beta   90.00
_cell.angle_gamma   90.00
#
_symmetry.space_group_name_H-M   'P 1'
#
loop_
_entity.id
_entity.type
_entity.pdbx_description
1 polymer ?
#
loop_
_entity_poly.entity_id
_entity_poly.type
_entity_poly.pdbx_seq_one_letter_code
_entity_poly.pdbx_strand_id
1 'polypeptide(L)'
;MNRIQELEAEIQRIKKEEADSKKAKYQHFVGKYVHRAHTSYEKIVGIDRIDTDEFGDEVVFDSIHVYYDNRGDEYNNDASVNLQGWGQAYAEELEKQLISHETFSKALNDCIDLIKRRLA
;
A
#
# COMPACT_ATOMS: atom_id res chain seq x y z
N MET A 1 -38.95 13.18 -14.09
CA MET A 1 -37.63 12.55 -14.31
C MET A 1 -37.83 11.45 -15.35
N ASN A 2 -37.00 11.37 -16.39
CA ASN A 2 -37.15 10.36 -17.44
C ASN A 2 -36.64 9.01 -16.90
N ARG A 3 -37.31 7.90 -17.24
CA ARG A 3 -36.90 6.52 -16.92
C ARG A 3 -35.41 6.23 -17.17
N ILE A 4 -34.81 6.84 -18.20
CA ILE A 4 -33.36 6.74 -18.48
C ILE A 4 -32.53 7.30 -17.32
N GLN A 5 -32.88 8.47 -16.80
CA GLN A 5 -32.16 9.12 -15.69
C GLN A 5 -32.29 8.32 -14.39
N GLU A 6 -33.44 7.69 -14.17
CA GLU A 6 -33.64 6.79 -13.02
C GLU A 6 -32.72 5.56 -13.10
N LEU A 7 -32.64 4.95 -14.28
CA LEU A 7 -31.77 3.78 -14.52
C LEU A 7 -30.29 4.14 -14.41
N GLU A 8 -29.86 5.30 -14.91
CA GLU A 8 -28.50 5.79 -14.76
C GLU A 8 -28.12 5.96 -13.28
N ALA A 9 -29.00 6.58 -12.49
CA ALA A 9 -28.78 6.73 -11.05
C ALA A 9 -28.74 5.38 -10.32
N GLU A 10 -29.58 4.42 -10.73
CA GLU A 10 -29.58 3.08 -10.17
C GLU A 10 -28.29 2.32 -10.47
N ILE A 11 -27.81 2.37 -11.72
CA ILE A 11 -26.52 1.77 -12.13
C ILE A 11 -25.36 2.35 -11.32
N GLN A 12 -25.34 3.67 -11.11
CA GLN A 12 -24.27 4.31 -10.34
C GLN A 12 -24.30 3.91 -8.86
N ARG A 13 -25.49 3.72 -8.27
CA ARG A 13 -25.61 3.21 -6.90
C ARG A 13 -25.08 1.79 -6.78
N ILE A 14 -25.50 0.89 -7.68
CA ILE A 14 -25.05 -0.51 -7.70
C ILE A 14 -23.52 -0.57 -7.82
N LYS A 15 -22.94 0.19 -8.76
CA LYS A 15 -21.48 0.26 -8.93
C LYS A 15 -20.77 0.72 -7.66
N LYS A 16 -21.33 1.71 -6.96
CA LYS A 16 -20.76 2.21 -5.70
C LYS A 16 -20.84 1.15 -4.60
N GLU A 17 -21.99 0.50 -4.44
CA GLU A 17 -22.18 -0.57 -3.45
C GLU A 17 -21.23 -1.75 -3.69
N GLU A 18 -21.03 -2.13 -4.95
CA GLU A 18 -20.04 -3.15 -5.33
C GLU A 18 -18.61 -2.72 -5.00
N ALA A 19 -18.23 -1.49 -5.32
CA ALA A 19 -16.91 -0.95 -5.01
C ALA A 19 -16.66 -0.88 -3.49
N ASP A 20 -17.64 -0.41 -2.72
CA ASP A 20 -17.57 -0.32 -1.25
C ASP A 20 -17.47 -1.72 -0.61
N SER A 21 -18.23 -2.70 -1.12
CA SER A 21 -18.17 -4.10 -0.70
C SER A 21 -16.79 -4.72 -0.96
N LYS A 22 -16.24 -4.52 -2.17
CA LYS A 22 -14.88 -5.00 -2.51
C LYS A 22 -13.82 -4.35 -1.63
N LYS A 23 -13.90 -3.03 -1.43
CA LYS A 23 -13.00 -2.31 -0.53
C LYS A 23 -13.06 -2.86 0.89
N ALA A 24 -14.27 -3.13 1.40
CA ALA A 24 -14.47 -3.69 2.74
C ALA A 24 -13.80 -5.06 2.93
N LYS A 25 -13.82 -5.93 1.91
CA LYS A 25 -13.15 -7.26 1.92
C LYS A 25 -11.67 -7.15 2.30
N TYR A 26 -10.99 -6.11 1.83
CA TYR A 26 -9.54 -5.91 2.00
C TYR A 26 -9.14 -4.95 3.10
N GLN A 27 -10.10 -4.43 3.88
CA GLN A 27 -9.80 -3.53 5.00
C GLN A 27 -8.93 -4.15 6.09
N HIS A 28 -8.88 -5.48 6.19
CA HIS A 28 -8.04 -6.19 7.15
C HIS A 28 -6.53 -5.99 6.92
N PHE A 29 -6.12 -5.50 5.75
CA PHE A 29 -4.73 -5.10 5.48
C PHE A 29 -4.34 -3.78 6.15
N VAL A 30 -5.30 -2.93 6.53
CA VAL A 30 -4.99 -1.66 7.19
C VAL A 30 -4.28 -1.93 8.53
N GLY A 31 -3.15 -1.26 8.72
CA GLY A 31 -2.26 -1.46 9.86
C GLY A 31 -1.27 -2.62 9.71
N LYS A 32 -1.35 -3.40 8.63
CA LYS A 32 -0.36 -4.43 8.30
C LYS A 32 0.89 -3.80 7.67
N TYR A 33 1.96 -4.59 7.72
CA TYR A 33 3.27 -4.20 7.22
C TYR A 33 3.64 -5.14 6.08
N VAL A 34 4.17 -4.60 4.98
CA VAL A 34 4.57 -5.37 3.81
C VAL A 34 5.98 -5.02 3.38
N HIS A 35 6.66 -6.00 2.80
CA HIS A 35 7.97 -5.84 2.18
C HIS A 35 7.88 -6.24 0.70
N ARG A 36 7.47 -5.29 -0.14
CA ARG A 36 7.15 -5.56 -1.56
C ARG A 36 8.37 -5.67 -2.47
N ALA A 37 9.45 -4.99 -2.09
CA ALA A 37 10.71 -5.01 -2.84
C ALA A 37 11.87 -4.91 -1.86
N HIS A 38 13.06 -5.35 -2.29
CA HIS A 38 14.26 -5.44 -1.46
C HIS A 38 14.58 -4.18 -0.64
N THR A 39 14.24 -3.00 -1.16
CA THR A 39 14.51 -1.70 -0.52
C THR A 39 13.25 -0.99 -0.02
N SER A 40 12.07 -1.61 -0.14
CA SER A 40 10.77 -0.98 0.16
C SER A 40 10.04 -1.72 1.27
N TYR A 41 9.78 -1.00 2.35
CA TYR A 41 8.96 -1.44 3.48
C TYR A 41 7.78 -0.49 3.61
N GLU A 42 6.58 -1.03 3.79
CA GLU A 42 5.38 -0.20 3.85
C GLU A 42 4.49 -0.60 5.02
N LYS A 43 3.91 0.39 5.69
CA LYS A 43 2.76 0.21 6.56
C LYS A 43 1.53 0.66 5.81
N ILE A 44 0.59 -0.23 5.57
CA ILE A 44 -0.69 0.10 4.93
C ILE A 44 -1.51 0.93 5.92
N VAL A 45 -1.97 2.12 5.52
CA VAL A 45 -2.76 3.02 6.36
C VAL A 45 -4.19 3.21 5.88
N GLY A 46 -4.47 2.87 4.61
CA GLY A 46 -5.81 2.91 4.04
C GLY A 46 -5.87 2.13 2.75
N ILE A 47 -7.05 1.63 2.40
CA ILE A 47 -7.33 1.10 1.07
C ILE A 47 -7.98 2.23 0.26
N ASP A 48 -7.48 2.51 -0.94
CA ASP A 48 -8.08 3.49 -1.85
C ASP A 48 -9.22 2.82 -2.63
N ARG A 49 -8.88 1.83 -3.47
CA ARG A 49 -9.80 1.09 -4.32
C ARG A 49 -9.31 -0.32 -4.61
N ILE A 50 -10.19 -1.12 -5.21
CA ILE A 50 -9.89 -2.48 -5.69
C ILE A 50 -10.13 -2.51 -7.19
N ASP A 51 -9.08 -2.81 -7.94
CA ASP A 51 -9.13 -2.99 -9.38
C ASP A 51 -9.16 -4.51 -9.64
N THR A 52 -10.23 -5.02 -10.29
CA THR A 52 -10.41 -6.46 -10.54
C THR A 52 -10.19 -6.77 -12.01
N ASP A 53 -9.31 -7.72 -12.30
CA ASP A 53 -9.02 -8.22 -13.65
C ASP A 53 -9.10 -9.75 -13.71
N GLU A 54 -8.56 -10.36 -14.79
CA GLU A 54 -8.52 -11.82 -14.96
C GLU A 54 -7.52 -12.53 -14.04
N PHE A 55 -6.58 -11.81 -13.43
CA PHE A 55 -5.57 -12.31 -12.52
C PHE A 55 -5.99 -12.22 -11.05
N GLY A 56 -6.91 -11.31 -10.73
CA GLY A 56 -7.56 -11.25 -9.42
C GLY A 56 -7.92 -9.83 -8.99
N ASP A 57 -7.98 -9.65 -7.67
CA ASP A 57 -8.20 -8.34 -7.05
C ASP A 57 -6.84 -7.68 -6.77
N GLU A 58 -6.54 -6.59 -7.49
CA GLU A 58 -5.44 -5.68 -7.20
C GLU A 58 -5.90 -4.65 -6.16
N VAL A 59 -5.16 -4.57 -5.06
CA VAL A 59 -5.45 -3.67 -3.95
C VAL A 59 -4.60 -2.42 -4.10
N VAL A 60 -5.23 -1.27 -4.32
CA VAL A 60 -4.57 0.04 -4.30
C VAL A 60 -4.71 0.64 -2.90
N PHE A 61 -3.60 1.04 -2.28
CA PHE A 61 -3.57 1.43 -0.89
C PHE A 61 -2.66 2.63 -0.61
N ASP A 62 -3.02 3.38 0.43
CA ASP A 62 -2.17 4.42 1.02
C ASP A 62 -1.20 3.77 2.01
N SER A 63 0.04 4.25 2.06
CA SER A 63 1.08 3.70 2.91
C SER A 63 2.00 4.75 3.54
N ILE A 64 2.58 4.39 4.68
CA ILE A 64 3.87 4.96 5.07
C ILE A 64 4.93 4.12 4.38
N HIS A 65 5.64 4.71 3.43
CA HIS A 65 6.70 4.06 2.67
C HIS A 65 8.07 4.41 3.25
N VAL A 66 8.81 3.37 3.59
CA VAL A 66 10.20 3.43 4.03
C VAL A 66 11.03 2.82 2.91
N TYR A 67 11.84 3.66 2.28
CA TYR A 67 12.82 3.25 1.31
C TYR A 67 14.20 3.29 1.95
N TYR A 68 14.93 2.18 1.88
CA TYR A 68 16.31 2.10 2.36
C TYR A 68 17.02 0.90 1.72
N ASP A 69 18.21 1.14 1.17
CA ASP A 69 19.12 0.08 0.71
C ASP A 69 20.11 -0.31 1.83
N ASN A 70 19.96 -1.53 2.34
CA ASN A 70 20.77 -2.03 3.45
C ASN A 70 22.06 -2.74 3.04
N ARG A 71 22.39 -2.77 1.75
CA ARG A 71 23.57 -3.47 1.23
C ARG A 71 24.90 -2.81 1.62
N GLY A 72 24.86 -1.58 2.12
CA GLY A 72 25.98 -0.96 2.84
C GLY A 72 27.21 -0.69 1.98
N ASP A 73 27.07 -0.68 0.66
CA ASP A 73 28.12 -0.18 -0.23
C ASP A 73 28.07 1.36 -0.31
N GLU A 74 29.21 1.98 -0.57
CA GLU A 74 29.37 3.44 -0.58
C GLU A 74 28.51 4.17 -1.63
N TYR A 75 27.93 3.42 -2.57
CA TYR A 75 27.11 3.94 -3.68
C TYR A 75 25.61 3.83 -3.39
N ASN A 76 25.16 2.88 -2.57
CA ASN A 76 23.77 2.62 -2.22
C ASN A 76 23.43 3.15 -0.83
N ASN A 77 23.46 4.48 -0.71
CA ASN A 77 23.13 5.16 0.54
C ASN A 77 21.68 5.68 0.56
N ASP A 78 20.88 5.45 -0.48
CA ASP A 78 19.58 6.11 -0.61
C ASP A 78 18.58 5.62 0.44
N ALA A 79 18.07 6.59 1.20
CA ALA A 79 17.10 6.39 2.24
C ALA A 79 16.10 7.54 2.23
N SER A 80 14.82 7.20 2.35
CA SER A 80 13.74 8.18 2.50
C SER A 80 12.56 7.56 3.25
N VAL A 81 11.79 8.43 3.90
CA VAL A 81 10.51 8.08 4.52
C VAL A 81 9.45 8.98 3.91
N ASN A 82 8.46 8.39 3.25
CA ASN A 82 7.30 9.08 2.73
C ASN A 82 6.06 8.70 3.54
N LEU A 83 5.49 9.68 4.25
CA LEU A 83 4.29 9.48 5.07
C LEU A 83 2.98 9.50 4.26
N GLN A 84 3.05 9.87 2.99
CA GLN A 84 1.94 9.92 2.04
C GLN A 84 2.28 9.05 0.82
N GLY A 85 2.85 7.87 1.09
CA GLY A 85 3.11 6.87 0.07
C GLY A 85 1.82 6.24 -0.42
N TRP A 86 1.89 5.62 -1.59
CA TRP A 86 0.85 4.76 -2.11
C TRP A 86 1.48 3.54 -2.76
N GLY A 87 0.75 2.44 -2.78
CA GLY A 87 1.17 1.18 -3.36
C GLY A 87 0.02 0.45 -4.02
N GLN A 88 0.37 -0.53 -4.84
CA GLN A 88 -0.56 -1.46 -5.44
C GLN A 88 0.08 -2.84 -5.52
N ALA A 89 -0.71 -3.87 -5.28
CA ALA A 89 -0.32 -5.26 -5.48
C ALA A 89 -1.56 -6.15 -5.47
N TYR A 90 -1.46 -7.31 -6.12
CA TYR A 90 -2.50 -8.32 -6.03
C TYR A 90 -2.67 -8.80 -4.59
N ALA A 91 -3.90 -9.03 -4.16
CA ALA A 91 -4.20 -9.43 -2.79
C ALA A 91 -3.39 -10.66 -2.35
N GLU A 92 -3.23 -11.66 -3.22
CA GLU A 92 -2.44 -12.85 -2.93
C GLU A 92 -0.94 -12.56 -2.75
N GLU A 93 -0.41 -11.56 -3.46
CA GLU A 93 0.98 -11.13 -3.30
C GLU A 93 1.17 -10.36 -2.00
N LEU A 94 0.22 -9.48 -1.67
CA LEU A 94 0.24 -8.75 -0.40
C LEU A 94 0.26 -9.69 0.80
N GLU A 95 -0.53 -10.77 0.77
CA GLU A 95 -0.50 -11.79 1.83
C GLU A 95 0.88 -12.44 1.98
N LYS A 96 1.54 -12.78 0.87
CA LYS A 96 2.88 -13.39 0.86
C LYS A 96 3.97 -12.43 1.33
N GLN A 97 3.74 -11.13 1.17
CA GLN A 97 4.70 -10.06 1.49
C GLN A 97 4.52 -9.48 2.90
N LEU A 98 3.57 -10.01 3.69
CA LEU A 98 3.35 -9.57 5.06
C LEU A 98 4.61 -9.79 5.92
N ILE A 99 4.98 -8.75 6.66
CA ILE A 99 6.08 -8.78 7.63
C ILE A 99 5.57 -8.38 9.01
N SER A 100 6.38 -8.65 10.04
CA SER A 100 6.06 -8.24 11.41
C SER A 100 6.24 -6.73 11.59
N HIS A 101 5.57 -6.20 12.62
CA HIS A 101 5.80 -4.83 13.08
C HIS A 101 7.28 -4.59 13.45
N GLU A 102 7.94 -5.59 14.04
CA GLU A 102 9.34 -5.51 14.45
C GLU A 102 10.26 -5.35 13.25
N THR A 103 10.06 -6.14 12.19
CA THR A 103 10.82 -6.03 10.94
C THR A 103 10.69 -4.65 10.33
N PHE A 104 9.45 -4.13 10.24
CA PHE A 104 9.21 -2.78 9.72
C PHE A 104 9.87 -1.69 10.60
N SER A 105 9.71 -1.80 11.92
CA SER A 105 10.26 -0.81 12.86
C SER A 105 11.78 -0.78 12.82
N LYS A 106 12.42 -1.95 12.66
CA LYS A 106 13.86 -2.02 12.45
C LYS A 106 14.26 -1.29 11.15
N ALA A 107 13.60 -1.59 10.03
CA ALA A 107 13.89 -0.95 8.75
C ALA A 107 13.71 0.58 8.81
N LEU A 108 12.67 1.05 9.50
CA LEU A 108 12.44 2.48 9.72
C LEU A 108 13.58 3.12 10.53
N ASN A 109 14.02 2.50 11.62
CA ASN A 109 15.11 3.01 12.44
C ASN A 109 16.43 3.03 11.67
N ASP A 110 16.75 1.95 10.95
CA ASP A 110 17.95 1.87 10.11
C ASP A 110 17.94 2.98 9.04
N CYS A 111 16.78 3.21 8.39
CA CYS A 111 16.58 4.28 7.41
C CYS A 111 16.82 5.67 8.02
N ILE A 112 16.23 5.95 9.18
CA ILE A 112 16.41 7.22 9.89
C ILE A 112 17.88 7.44 10.28
N ASP A 113 18.55 6.41 10.76
CA ASP A 113 19.96 6.50 11.14
C ASP A 113 20.86 6.79 9.93
N LEU A 114 20.57 6.19 8.77
CA LEU A 114 21.29 6.51 7.54
C LEU A 114 21.05 7.96 7.09
N ILE A 115 19.81 8.43 7.13
CA ILE A 115 19.48 9.83 6.82
C ILE A 115 20.25 10.79 7.73
N LYS A 116 20.31 10.51 9.04
CA LYS A 116 21.07 11.33 10.00
C LYS A 116 22.55 11.37 9.68
N ARG A 117 23.17 10.23 9.34
CA ARG A 117 24.60 10.17 8.97
C ARG A 117 24.93 11.01 7.74
N ARG A 118 23.99 11.18 6.81
CA ARG A 118 24.15 12.03 5.62
C ARG A 118 24.07 13.53 5.92
N LEU A 119 23.41 13.92 7.02
CA LEU A 119 23.20 15.33 7.39
C LEU A 119 24.28 15.87 8.33
N ALA A 120 25.09 15.00 8.94
CA ALA A 120 26.20 15.33 9.83
C ALA A 120 27.48 15.63 9.03
#